data_AF-A0A656HCX2-F1
#
_entry.id   AF-A0A656HCX2-F1
#
_cell.length_a   1.000
_cell.length_b   1.000
_cell.length_c   1.000
_cell.angle_alpha   90.00
_cell.angle_beta   90.00
_cell.angle_gamma   90.00
#
_symmetry.space_group_name_H-M   'P 1'
#
loop_
_entity.id
_entity.type
_entity.pdbx_description
1 polymer ?
#
loop_
_entity_poly.entity_id
_entity_poly.type
_entity_poly.pdbx_seq_one_letter_code
_entity_poly.pdbx_strand_id
1 'polypeptide(L)'
;MWSNDYAGVHIPAECASTIGGVAAFILLAALPLAVLLTWLTVVLYRRRVLQAMRSVSPQADTAETTAGSSVTVQPPAAALHFNIGQAADAPAQLSSPATAGLAWRAGVAYTIAGCAHASIATLLTFVFADMELLPVRLLAVWLLYAWPVIPALLLTSVEDPRQKWGLMAAYFGVILALDWSLSAFGIRDTGAGTGSLLIVWLTWMGPPSLLLWVLNNRAWRSVGLPAYLVAIALVAGWLLATQGLACLAIALDDVGIWLRYRYTVLAAMLVLLFSGVWWFLQRTARRYREKRMSSLSFTLDSWWLVVTLADMVIQFDTTHGASASFILAYLLYKWLSRALQPSSEPGARPAELLLLRVFGHRQRSRHLLDQLGQRWNFSGPISLIAAPDLAATNLEPDELLQFWRLRLRSLFVASAADLRQRLESFDASPDPDGRYRVNEFFCYDNTWRATVHALIQRSDAILMDLRGFGEEHRGCQFELGLLLAQAPLPSIVLLVDGSTKLDLLTNLLAKLWRQLPLDSANRQLEQPCIRLFHAPNALYSVTPLLNLLTAASTNPKP
;
A
#
# COMPACT_ATOMS: atom_id res chain seq x y z
N MET A 1 24.80 -33.52 -1.79
CA MET A 1 25.39 -34.45 -2.77
C MET A 1 24.39 -35.56 -3.03
N TRP A 2 23.55 -35.44 -4.07
CA TRP A 2 22.78 -36.60 -4.54
C TRP A 2 23.76 -37.44 -5.36
N SER A 3 24.13 -38.63 -4.87
CA SER A 3 25.09 -39.50 -5.53
C SER A 3 24.59 -39.86 -6.93
N ASN A 4 25.43 -39.61 -7.94
CA ASN A 4 25.22 -39.93 -9.35
C ASN A 4 25.19 -41.44 -9.67
N ASP A 5 25.12 -42.32 -8.67
CA ASP A 5 25.39 -43.76 -8.84
C ASP A 5 24.16 -44.66 -8.95
N TYR A 6 22.94 -44.10 -9.10
CA TYR A 6 21.78 -44.91 -9.45
C TYR A 6 21.57 -44.91 -10.97
N ALA A 7 22.03 -46.02 -11.57
CA ALA A 7 21.83 -46.47 -12.94
C ALA A 7 22.68 -45.77 -14.02
N GLY A 8 23.91 -46.27 -14.24
CA GLY A 8 24.54 -46.49 -15.55
C GLY A 8 24.46 -45.39 -16.63
N VAL A 9 24.24 -44.13 -16.28
CA VAL A 9 24.02 -43.03 -17.22
C VAL A 9 25.08 -41.97 -16.94
N HIS A 10 26.03 -41.83 -17.85
CA HIS A 10 26.90 -40.67 -17.88
C HIS A 10 26.07 -39.43 -18.20
N ILE A 11 25.73 -38.66 -17.17
CA ILE A 11 25.19 -37.31 -17.35
C ILE A 11 26.37 -36.44 -17.80
N PRO A 12 26.31 -35.78 -18.98
CA PRO A 12 27.34 -34.83 -19.36
C PRO A 12 27.51 -33.79 -18.25
N ALA A 13 28.74 -33.47 -17.88
CA ALA A 13 29.03 -32.49 -16.82
C ALA A 13 28.34 -31.13 -17.10
N GLU A 14 28.11 -30.82 -18.37
CA GLU A 14 27.39 -29.66 -18.89
C GLU A 14 25.90 -29.60 -18.48
N CYS A 15 25.29 -30.74 -18.14
CA CYS A 15 23.90 -30.81 -17.66
C CYS A 15 23.83 -30.82 -16.11
N ALA A 16 24.94 -30.69 -15.38
CA ALA A 16 24.97 -30.59 -13.91
C ALA A 16 25.06 -29.12 -13.46
N SER A 17 24.00 -28.60 -12.82
CA SER A 17 23.95 -27.22 -12.30
C SER A 17 24.04 -27.20 -10.77
N THR A 18 24.86 -26.30 -10.21
CA THR A 18 24.83 -25.98 -8.78
C THR A 18 23.59 -25.15 -8.45
N ILE A 19 22.78 -25.62 -7.50
CA ILE A 19 21.44 -25.08 -7.25
C ILE A 19 21.49 -23.66 -6.66
N GLY A 20 22.43 -23.33 -5.77
CA GLY A 20 22.46 -22.00 -5.14
C GLY A 20 22.91 -20.88 -6.09
N GLY A 21 23.89 -21.12 -6.96
CA GLY A 21 24.27 -20.17 -8.02
C GLY A 21 23.10 -19.84 -8.96
N VAL A 22 22.32 -20.87 -9.35
CA VAL A 22 21.11 -20.70 -10.17
C VAL A 22 20.02 -19.94 -9.41
N ALA A 23 19.80 -20.24 -8.12
CA ALA A 23 18.80 -19.55 -7.31
C ALA A 23 19.12 -18.07 -7.11
N ALA A 24 20.39 -17.73 -6.82
CA ALA A 24 20.84 -16.34 -6.70
C ALA A 24 20.68 -15.59 -8.03
N PHE A 25 21.02 -16.24 -9.16
CA PHE A 25 20.79 -15.68 -10.48
C PHE A 25 19.30 -15.42 -10.74
N ILE A 26 18.40 -16.36 -10.40
CA ILE A 26 16.94 -16.19 -10.56
C ILE A 26 16.46 -14.95 -9.79
N LEU A 27 16.84 -14.80 -8.52
CA LEU A 27 16.41 -13.67 -7.70
C LEU A 27 16.86 -12.32 -8.28
N LEU A 28 18.10 -12.24 -8.77
CA LEU A 28 18.66 -11.02 -9.34
C LEU A 28 18.09 -10.72 -10.73
N ALA A 29 18.00 -11.72 -11.61
CA ALA A 29 17.47 -11.57 -12.96
C ALA A 29 15.94 -11.32 -12.97
N ALA A 30 15.21 -11.77 -11.95
CA ALA A 30 13.79 -11.48 -11.79
C ALA A 30 13.53 -9.98 -11.49
N LEU A 31 14.47 -9.24 -10.92
CA LEU A 31 14.28 -7.83 -10.57
C LEU A 31 13.98 -6.92 -11.79
N PRO A 32 14.81 -6.87 -12.85
CA PRO A 32 14.50 -6.04 -14.02
C PRO A 32 13.19 -6.47 -14.71
N LEU A 33 12.90 -7.76 -14.77
CA LEU A 33 11.64 -8.26 -15.31
C LEU A 33 10.44 -7.82 -14.44
N ALA A 34 10.58 -7.86 -13.11
CA ALA A 34 9.55 -7.40 -12.18
C ALA A 34 9.29 -5.90 -12.32
N VAL A 35 10.34 -5.09 -12.48
CA VAL A 35 10.21 -3.63 -12.75
C VAL A 35 9.45 -3.40 -14.05
N LEU A 36 9.80 -4.14 -15.12
CA LEU A 36 9.11 -4.05 -16.41
C LEU A 36 7.63 -4.46 -16.29
N LEU A 37 7.33 -5.60 -15.67
CA LEU A 37 5.97 -6.09 -15.46
C LEU A 37 5.13 -5.11 -14.61
N THR A 38 5.75 -4.52 -13.59
CA THR A 38 5.14 -3.51 -12.72
C THR A 38 4.78 -2.26 -13.50
N TRP A 39 5.75 -1.72 -14.24
CA TRP A 39 5.55 -0.55 -15.09
C TRP A 39 4.45 -0.80 -16.13
N LEU A 40 4.52 -1.93 -16.84
CA LEU A 40 3.54 -2.30 -17.86
C LEU A 40 2.14 -2.44 -17.26
N THR A 41 2.01 -3.14 -16.13
CA THR A 41 0.73 -3.31 -15.42
C THR A 41 0.15 -1.96 -15.04
N VAL A 42 0.93 -1.07 -14.44
CA VAL A 42 0.47 0.26 -14.02
C VAL A 42 0.04 1.13 -15.20
N VAL A 43 0.80 1.12 -16.30
CA VAL A 43 0.47 1.90 -17.50
C VAL A 43 -0.80 1.38 -18.16
N LEU A 44 -0.91 0.06 -18.35
CA LEU A 44 -2.08 -0.57 -18.96
C LEU A 44 -3.32 -0.41 -18.08
N TYR A 45 -3.18 -0.58 -16.76
CA TYR A 45 -4.25 -0.35 -15.80
C TYR A 45 -4.80 1.06 -15.91
N ARG A 46 -3.93 2.09 -15.84
CA ARG A 46 -4.35 3.49 -15.98
C ARG A 46 -5.08 3.76 -17.29
N ARG A 47 -4.56 3.24 -18.41
CA ARG A 47 -5.18 3.40 -19.72
C ARG A 47 -6.58 2.77 -19.76
N ARG A 48 -6.73 1.56 -19.22
CA ARG A 48 -8.01 0.84 -19.20
C ARG A 48 -9.01 1.48 -18.24
N VAL A 49 -8.57 2.00 -17.08
CA VAL A 49 -9.40 2.78 -16.17
C VAL A 49 -9.89 4.07 -16.84
N LEU A 50 -8.99 4.83 -17.47
CA LEU A 50 -9.36 6.02 -18.26
C LEU A 50 -10.40 5.72 -19.33
N GLN A 51 -10.18 4.64 -20.07
CA GLN A 51 -11.08 4.23 -21.14
C GLN A 51 -12.45 3.83 -20.60
N ALA A 52 -12.50 3.11 -19.48
CA ALA A 52 -13.75 2.72 -18.85
C ALA A 52 -14.48 3.92 -18.23
N MET A 53 -13.78 4.85 -17.57
CA MET A 53 -14.39 6.07 -17.01
C MET A 53 -15.03 6.96 -18.08
N ARG A 54 -14.45 7.02 -19.29
CA ARG A 54 -15.01 7.77 -20.43
C ARG A 54 -16.13 7.02 -21.16
N SER A 55 -16.38 5.77 -20.79
CA SER A 55 -17.47 4.99 -21.38
C SER A 55 -18.75 5.19 -20.58
N VAL A 56 -19.87 4.97 -21.25
CA VAL A 56 -21.22 5.03 -20.67
C VAL A 56 -21.61 3.63 -20.22
N SER A 57 -22.14 3.50 -19.01
CA SER A 57 -22.70 2.23 -18.56
C SER A 57 -23.99 1.93 -19.33
N PRO A 58 -24.12 0.76 -19.98
CA PRO A 58 -25.35 0.34 -20.65
C PRO A 58 -26.47 -0.03 -19.66
N GLN A 59 -26.13 -0.23 -18.37
CA GLN A 59 -27.06 -0.61 -17.30
C GLN A 59 -27.44 0.58 -16.42
N ALA A 60 -26.92 1.77 -16.69
CA ALA A 60 -27.36 2.95 -15.96
C ALA A 60 -28.82 3.20 -16.33
N ASP A 61 -29.68 3.22 -15.31
CA ASP A 61 -31.05 3.67 -15.48
C ASP A 61 -31.00 5.10 -16.06
N THR A 62 -31.69 5.33 -17.18
CA THR A 62 -31.90 6.67 -17.78
C THR A 62 -32.73 7.61 -16.89
N ALA A 63 -32.81 7.34 -15.58
CA ALA A 63 -33.67 7.99 -14.62
C ALA A 63 -33.04 9.23 -13.95
N GLU A 64 -32.03 9.85 -14.55
CA GLU A 64 -31.66 11.24 -14.26
C GLU A 64 -31.95 12.12 -15.48
N THR A 65 -33.22 12.17 -15.86
CA THR A 65 -33.80 13.31 -16.58
C THR A 65 -35.02 13.78 -15.82
N THR A 66 -34.79 14.35 -14.64
CA THR A 66 -35.79 15.05 -13.82
C THR A 66 -35.01 16.07 -12.98
N ALA A 67 -35.24 17.37 -13.04
CA ALA A 67 -36.10 18.17 -13.87
C ALA A 67 -35.45 19.56 -13.94
N GLY A 68 -35.11 20.01 -15.15
CA GLY A 68 -34.83 21.41 -15.43
C GLY A 68 -36.15 22.18 -15.53
N SER A 69 -36.88 22.30 -14.43
CA SER A 69 -37.91 23.34 -14.32
C SER A 69 -37.23 24.53 -13.68
N SER A 70 -36.96 25.57 -14.48
CA SER A 70 -36.53 26.88 -14.01
C SER A 70 -37.67 27.54 -13.24
N VAL A 71 -37.94 27.04 -12.04
CA VAL A 71 -38.70 27.78 -11.05
C VAL A 71 -37.76 28.86 -10.54
N THR A 72 -38.22 30.11 -10.52
CA THR A 72 -37.48 31.22 -9.89
C THR A 72 -37.43 30.94 -8.40
N VAL A 73 -36.39 30.23 -7.96
CA VAL A 73 -36.19 29.90 -6.55
C VAL A 73 -35.78 31.18 -5.83
N GLN A 74 -36.57 31.62 -4.83
CA GLN A 74 -36.17 32.72 -3.95
C GLN A 74 -34.81 32.37 -3.29
N PRO A 75 -33.88 33.33 -3.14
CA PRO A 75 -32.61 33.05 -2.48
C PRO A 75 -32.82 32.74 -0.98
N PRO A 76 -31.91 31.99 -0.33
CA PRO A 76 -31.93 31.80 1.12
C PRO A 76 -31.88 33.15 1.85
N ALA A 77 -32.51 33.23 3.03
CA ALA A 77 -32.62 34.47 3.79
C ALA A 77 -31.26 34.94 4.36
N ALA A 78 -30.41 34.00 4.79
CA ALA A 78 -29.08 34.28 5.30
C ALA A 78 -28.01 34.15 4.21
N ALA A 79 -27.01 35.04 4.24
CA ALA A 79 -25.85 34.97 3.36
C ALA A 79 -24.84 33.94 3.88
N LEU A 80 -24.18 33.21 2.97
CA LEU A 80 -23.14 32.25 3.34
C LEU A 80 -21.90 32.97 3.89
N HIS A 81 -21.50 32.63 5.11
CA HIS A 81 -20.28 33.08 5.75
C HIS A 81 -19.12 32.10 5.49
N PHE A 82 -17.91 32.64 5.40
CA PHE A 82 -16.69 31.88 5.20
C PHE A 82 -15.81 32.00 6.44
N ASN A 83 -15.53 30.87 7.11
CA ASN A 83 -14.53 30.82 8.16
C ASN A 83 -13.22 30.33 7.56
N ILE A 84 -12.29 31.26 7.31
CA ILE A 84 -10.96 30.97 6.78
C ILE A 84 -10.02 30.78 7.97
N GLY A 85 -9.82 29.54 8.36
CA GLY A 85 -8.90 29.17 9.43
C GLY A 85 -7.51 28.84 8.89
N GLN A 86 -6.48 29.30 9.58
CA GLN A 86 -5.11 28.81 9.38
C GLN A 86 -4.85 27.56 10.23
N ALA A 87 -3.74 26.87 9.96
CA ALA A 87 -3.28 25.75 10.76
C ALA A 87 -3.14 26.07 12.27
N ALA A 88 -2.87 27.34 12.62
CA ALA A 88 -2.76 27.81 14.00
C ALA A 88 -4.13 27.92 14.71
N ASP A 89 -5.23 28.07 13.96
CA ASP A 89 -6.58 28.26 14.50
C ASP A 89 -7.32 26.92 14.71
N ALA A 90 -6.71 25.80 14.29
CA ALA A 90 -7.29 24.49 14.50
C ALA A 90 -7.35 24.18 16.00
N PRO A 91 -8.48 23.66 16.51
CA PRO A 91 -8.63 23.38 17.93
C PRO A 91 -7.50 22.45 18.40
N ALA A 92 -6.92 22.80 19.56
CA ALA A 92 -5.84 22.05 20.16
C ALA A 92 -6.33 20.63 20.51
N GLN A 93 -5.82 19.63 19.79
CA GLN A 93 -5.97 18.20 20.04
C GLN A 93 -7.42 17.68 20.18
N LEU A 94 -8.12 17.54 19.05
CA LEU A 94 -9.31 16.65 18.95
C LEU A 94 -8.98 15.28 18.36
N SER A 95 -7.74 15.05 17.89
CA SER A 95 -7.26 13.70 17.60
C SER A 95 -7.39 12.87 18.88
N SER A 96 -8.36 11.96 18.94
CA SER A 96 -8.55 11.14 20.14
C SER A 96 -7.23 10.46 20.50
N PRO A 97 -6.71 10.58 21.74
CA PRO A 97 -5.50 9.88 22.16
C PRO A 97 -5.58 8.36 21.91
N ALA A 98 -6.79 7.81 21.79
CA ALA A 98 -7.03 6.43 21.39
C ALA A 98 -6.50 6.09 19.99
N THR A 99 -6.65 6.96 18.98
CA THR A 99 -6.24 6.67 17.60
C THR A 99 -4.72 6.78 17.40
N ALA A 100 -4.09 7.76 18.06
CA ALA A 100 -2.63 7.85 18.14
C ALA A 100 -2.04 6.64 18.90
N GLY A 101 -2.72 6.18 19.96
CA GLY A 101 -2.35 4.98 20.70
C GLY A 101 -2.42 3.70 19.86
N LEU A 102 -3.46 3.55 19.01
CA LEU A 102 -3.60 2.41 18.10
C LEU A 102 -2.47 2.34 17.07
N ALA A 103 -2.13 3.46 16.43
CA ALA A 103 -1.03 3.53 15.46
C ALA A 103 0.32 3.17 16.11
N TRP A 104 0.59 3.71 17.29
CA TRP A 104 1.79 3.37 18.07
C TRP A 104 1.85 1.89 18.44
N ARG A 105 0.75 1.33 18.97
CA ARG A 105 0.66 -0.10 19.34
C ARG A 105 0.90 -1.01 18.14
N ALA A 106 0.37 -0.66 16.96
CA ALA A 106 0.64 -1.40 15.74
C ALA A 106 2.14 -1.34 15.37
N GLY A 107 2.78 -0.17 15.47
CA GLY A 107 4.22 -0.02 15.25
C GLY A 107 5.07 -0.86 16.22
N VAL A 108 4.71 -0.88 17.50
CA VAL A 108 5.35 -1.72 18.53
C VAL A 108 5.19 -3.21 18.21
N ALA A 109 3.98 -3.65 17.83
CA ALA A 109 3.72 -5.04 17.47
C ALA A 109 4.61 -5.53 16.32
N TYR A 110 4.75 -4.73 15.25
CA TYR A 110 5.62 -5.07 14.13
C TYR A 110 7.11 -5.00 14.48
N THR A 111 7.49 -4.11 15.39
CA THR A 111 8.87 -4.03 15.91
C THR A 111 9.23 -5.29 16.68
N ILE A 112 8.38 -5.72 17.61
CA ILE A 112 8.59 -6.96 18.39
C ILE A 112 8.64 -8.17 17.45
N ALA A 113 7.71 -8.27 16.51
CA ALA A 113 7.68 -9.35 15.53
C ALA A 113 8.96 -9.37 14.66
N GLY A 114 9.43 -8.20 14.22
CA GLY A 114 10.67 -8.06 13.44
C GLY A 114 11.93 -8.40 14.22
N CYS A 115 12.00 -7.99 15.50
CA CYS A 115 13.08 -8.40 16.40
C CYS A 115 13.11 -9.92 16.60
N ALA A 116 11.95 -10.56 16.71
CA ALA A 116 11.86 -12.01 16.84
C ALA A 116 12.30 -12.74 15.56
N HIS A 117 11.97 -12.21 14.37
CA HIS A 117 12.53 -12.69 13.10
C HIS A 117 14.06 -12.64 13.13
N ALA A 118 14.61 -11.46 13.44
CA ALA A 118 16.05 -11.25 13.48
C ALA A 118 16.77 -12.18 14.46
N SER A 119 16.15 -12.46 15.62
CA SER A 119 16.69 -13.42 16.59
C SER A 119 16.77 -14.84 16.05
N ILE A 120 15.72 -15.34 15.37
CA ILE A 120 15.74 -16.67 14.75
C ILE A 120 16.74 -16.72 13.59
N ALA A 121 16.75 -15.72 12.72
CA ALA A 121 17.70 -15.65 11.61
C ALA A 121 19.15 -15.62 12.09
N THR A 122 19.43 -14.89 13.18
CA THR A 122 20.74 -14.86 13.85
C THR A 122 21.10 -16.25 14.39
N LEU A 123 20.21 -16.88 15.15
CA LEU A 123 20.45 -18.20 15.72
C LEU A 123 20.75 -19.25 14.63
N LEU A 124 19.94 -19.27 13.56
CA LEU A 124 20.16 -20.17 12.43
C LEU A 124 21.51 -19.93 11.76
N THR A 125 21.90 -18.66 11.58
CA THR A 125 23.21 -18.32 11.01
C THR A 125 24.36 -18.83 11.88
N PHE A 126 24.26 -18.71 13.21
CA PHE A 126 25.28 -19.22 14.13
C PHE A 126 25.37 -20.75 14.09
N VAL A 127 24.23 -21.43 14.09
CA VAL A 127 24.17 -22.90 14.00
C VAL A 127 24.77 -23.38 12.67
N PHE A 128 24.45 -22.72 11.56
CA PHE A 128 24.91 -23.14 10.23
C PHE A 128 26.38 -22.82 9.96
N ALA A 129 26.89 -21.73 10.51
CA ALA A 129 28.29 -21.34 10.34
C ALA A 129 29.20 -21.85 11.46
N ASP A 130 28.69 -22.71 12.36
CA ASP A 130 29.39 -23.25 13.53
C ASP A 130 30.14 -22.15 14.33
N MET A 131 29.44 -21.02 14.53
CA MET A 131 30.03 -19.84 15.16
C MET A 131 29.89 -19.88 16.67
N GLU A 132 30.97 -19.55 17.38
CA GLU A 132 30.94 -19.35 18.83
C GLU A 132 29.95 -18.26 19.25
N LEU A 133 29.14 -18.56 20.27
CA LEU A 133 28.10 -17.68 20.83
C LEU A 133 28.69 -16.58 21.74
N LEU A 134 29.48 -15.69 21.15
CA LEU A 134 29.98 -14.50 21.81
C LEU A 134 28.89 -13.39 21.82
N PRO A 135 28.56 -12.76 22.97
CA PRO A 135 27.51 -11.76 23.05
C PRO A 135 27.66 -10.61 22.05
N VAL A 136 28.89 -10.16 21.80
CA VAL A 136 29.15 -9.03 20.89
C VAL A 136 28.95 -9.46 19.43
N ARG A 137 29.35 -10.68 19.05
CA ARG A 137 29.11 -11.22 17.71
C ARG A 137 27.62 -11.43 17.47
N LEU A 138 26.90 -11.93 18.48
CA LEU A 138 25.46 -12.12 18.43
C LEU A 138 24.74 -10.78 18.23
N LEU A 139 25.13 -9.74 18.98
CA LEU A 139 24.59 -8.39 18.81
C LEU A 139 24.86 -7.83 17.42
N ALA A 140 26.07 -8.01 16.89
CA ALA A 140 26.43 -7.52 15.55
C ALA A 140 25.55 -8.16 14.46
N VAL A 141 25.47 -9.50 14.43
CA VAL A 141 24.67 -10.21 13.42
C VAL A 141 23.16 -9.96 13.62
N TRP A 142 22.70 -9.86 14.87
CA TRP A 142 21.31 -9.50 15.16
C TRP A 142 20.95 -8.12 14.64
N LEU A 143 21.82 -7.12 14.81
CA LEU A 143 21.60 -5.76 14.31
C LEU A 143 21.55 -5.73 12.77
N LEU A 144 22.32 -6.59 12.11
CA LEU A 144 22.25 -6.78 10.66
C LEU A 144 20.87 -7.32 10.28
N TYR A 145 20.39 -8.43 10.86
CA TYR A 145 19.06 -8.97 10.53
C TYR A 145 17.88 -8.12 11.00
N ALA A 146 18.05 -7.27 12.02
CA ALA A 146 17.01 -6.38 12.54
C ALA A 146 16.77 -5.14 11.65
N TRP A 147 17.57 -4.92 10.60
CA TRP A 147 17.45 -3.77 9.72
C TRP A 147 16.04 -3.50 9.16
N PRO A 148 15.19 -4.50 8.81
CA PRO A 148 13.85 -4.26 8.25
C PRO A 148 12.87 -3.65 9.26
N VAL A 149 13.21 -3.66 10.56
CA VAL A 149 12.46 -2.94 11.60
C VAL A 149 12.47 -1.43 11.33
N ILE A 150 13.57 -0.88 10.80
CA ILE A 150 13.69 0.55 10.51
C ILE A 150 12.66 1.01 9.47
N PRO A 151 12.60 0.45 8.24
CA PRO A 151 11.57 0.84 7.29
C PRO A 151 10.15 0.51 7.77
N ALA A 152 9.96 -0.51 8.64
CA ALA A 152 8.66 -0.77 9.25
C ALA A 152 8.23 0.39 10.17
N LEU A 153 9.12 0.88 11.03
CA LEU A 153 8.88 2.05 11.87
C LEU A 153 8.65 3.33 11.06
N LEU A 154 9.41 3.50 9.96
CA LEU A 154 9.21 4.63 9.03
C LEU A 154 7.82 4.62 8.38
N LEU A 155 7.18 3.45 8.26
CA LEU A 155 5.85 3.30 7.69
C LEU A 155 4.73 3.45 8.73
N THR A 156 4.97 3.08 9.99
CA THR A 156 3.93 3.07 11.04
C THR A 156 3.95 4.30 11.94
N SER A 157 5.12 4.84 12.25
CA SER A 157 5.30 5.72 13.42
C SER A 157 5.96 7.06 13.10
N VAL A 158 6.66 7.19 11.96
CA VAL A 158 7.48 8.38 11.66
C VAL A 158 6.92 9.16 10.47
N GLU A 159 6.54 10.41 10.71
CA GLU A 159 5.93 11.28 9.69
C GLU A 159 6.91 12.29 9.12
N ASP A 160 7.64 12.98 10.00
CA ASP A 160 8.53 14.08 9.66
C ASP A 160 9.77 13.56 8.91
N PRO A 161 10.08 14.08 7.70
CA PRO A 161 11.32 13.77 6.99
C PRO A 161 12.57 13.85 7.88
N ARG A 162 12.65 14.80 8.82
CA ARG A 162 13.80 14.93 9.73
C ARG A 162 13.93 13.72 10.67
N GLN A 163 12.81 13.26 11.21
CA GLN A 163 12.78 12.06 12.06
C GLN A 163 13.12 10.81 11.25
N LYS A 164 12.69 10.73 9.97
CA LYS A 164 13.04 9.62 9.08
C LYS A 164 14.54 9.51 8.85
N TRP A 165 15.17 10.63 8.50
CA TRP A 165 16.62 10.71 8.33
C TRP A 165 17.36 10.48 9.66
N GLY A 166 16.85 11.01 10.77
CA GLY A 166 17.40 10.78 12.10
C GLY A 166 17.41 9.30 12.49
N LEU A 167 16.31 8.57 12.26
CA LEU A 167 16.22 7.14 12.56
C LEU A 167 17.19 6.31 11.70
N MET A 168 17.29 6.61 10.40
CA MET A 168 18.26 5.95 9.51
C MET A 168 19.70 6.25 9.92
N ALA A 169 20.02 7.51 10.21
CA ALA A 169 21.34 7.92 10.66
C ALA A 169 21.72 7.27 12.00
N ALA A 170 20.77 7.15 12.93
CA ALA A 170 20.98 6.47 14.20
C ALA A 170 21.30 4.98 14.01
N TYR A 171 20.57 4.27 13.13
CA TYR A 171 20.82 2.85 12.84
C TYR A 171 22.24 2.62 12.28
N PHE A 172 22.63 3.37 11.25
CA PHE A 172 23.97 3.24 10.69
C PHE A 172 25.06 3.75 11.63
N GLY A 173 24.76 4.77 12.44
CA GLY A 173 25.65 5.24 13.51
C GLY A 173 25.93 4.16 14.55
N VAL A 174 24.93 3.37 14.95
CA VAL A 174 25.10 2.24 15.87
C VAL A 174 25.96 1.14 15.24
N ILE A 175 25.78 0.82 13.95
CA ILE A 175 26.64 -0.15 13.25
C ILE A 175 28.10 0.32 13.25
N LEU A 176 28.35 1.59 12.91
CA LEU A 176 29.71 2.15 12.87
C LEU A 176 30.34 2.24 14.26
N ALA A 177 29.58 2.61 15.29
CA ALA A 177 30.05 2.63 16.67
C ALA A 177 30.39 1.23 17.17
N LEU A 178 29.57 0.22 16.82
CA LEU A 178 29.84 -1.18 17.15
C LEU A 178 31.10 -1.68 16.44
N ASP A 179 31.25 -1.41 15.15
CA ASP A 179 32.44 -1.76 14.36
C ASP A 179 33.71 -1.13 14.94
N TRP A 180 33.66 0.16 15.27
CA TRP A 180 34.75 0.88 15.92
C TRP A 180 35.09 0.27 17.30
N SER A 181 34.09 -0.03 18.12
CA SER A 181 34.30 -0.62 19.44
C SER A 181 34.98 -2.00 19.35
N LEU A 182 34.53 -2.84 18.41
CA LEU A 182 35.11 -4.16 18.16
C LEU A 182 36.59 -4.08 17.76
N SER A 183 36.93 -3.08 16.95
CA SER A 183 38.32 -2.79 16.58
C SER A 183 39.13 -2.23 17.75
N ALA A 184 38.56 -1.32 18.53
CA ALA A 184 39.26 -0.66 19.65
C ALA A 184 39.60 -1.65 20.79
N PHE A 185 38.74 -2.64 21.03
CA PHE A 185 38.96 -3.66 22.07
C PHE A 185 39.75 -4.90 21.58
N GLY A 186 40.24 -4.91 20.34
CA GLY A 186 41.04 -6.03 19.82
C GLY A 186 40.27 -7.36 19.70
N ILE A 187 38.93 -7.30 19.67
CA ILE A 187 38.06 -8.50 19.53
C ILE A 187 38.06 -9.01 18.08
N ARG A 188 38.52 -8.17 17.13
CA ARG A 188 38.61 -8.47 15.69
C ARG A 188 40.05 -8.35 15.23
N ASP A 189 40.43 -9.20 14.27
CA ASP A 189 41.74 -9.12 13.60
C ASP A 189 42.02 -7.71 13.08
N THR A 190 43.18 -7.17 13.48
CA THR A 190 43.64 -5.80 13.19
C THR A 190 43.86 -5.51 11.70
N GLY A 191 43.77 -6.52 10.83
CA GLY A 191 43.90 -6.39 9.37
C GLY A 191 42.59 -6.03 8.65
N ALA A 192 41.43 -6.14 9.29
CA ALA A 192 40.17 -5.69 8.72
C ALA A 192 40.00 -4.18 9.00
N GLY A 193 40.11 -3.34 7.97
CA GLY A 193 39.92 -1.89 8.11
C GLY A 193 38.54 -1.51 8.70
N THR A 194 38.45 -0.32 9.29
CA THR A 194 37.21 0.26 9.82
C THR A 194 36.09 0.26 8.76
N GLY A 195 34.87 -0.08 9.15
CA GLY A 195 33.70 -0.19 8.27
C GLY A 195 33.41 -1.62 7.82
N SER A 196 34.11 -2.61 8.38
CA SER A 196 33.98 -4.01 8.01
C SER A 196 32.57 -4.59 8.22
N LEU A 197 31.85 -4.20 9.27
CA LEU A 197 30.43 -4.56 9.45
C LEU A 197 29.50 -3.91 8.42
N LEU A 198 29.80 -2.69 7.97
CA LEU A 198 29.01 -2.01 6.95
C LEU A 198 29.15 -2.72 5.59
N ILE A 199 30.34 -3.25 5.28
CA ILE A 199 30.55 -4.07 4.08
C ILE A 199 29.71 -5.34 4.16
N VAL A 200 29.71 -6.05 5.30
CA VAL A 200 28.87 -7.25 5.47
C VAL A 200 27.38 -6.90 5.34
N TRP A 201 26.94 -5.80 5.95
CA TRP A 201 25.58 -5.30 5.78
C TRP A 201 25.26 -5.02 4.31
N LEU A 202 26.15 -4.34 3.58
CA LEU A 202 25.96 -4.02 2.18
C LEU A 202 25.89 -5.28 1.30
N THR A 203 26.69 -6.29 1.59
CA THR A 203 26.70 -7.54 0.82
C THR A 203 25.48 -8.41 1.12
N TRP A 204 25.09 -8.57 2.39
CA TRP A 204 24.01 -9.47 2.78
C TRP A 204 22.64 -8.80 2.70
N MET A 205 22.54 -7.59 3.23
CA MET A 205 21.27 -6.86 3.36
C MET A 205 21.08 -5.82 2.25
N GLY A 206 22.14 -5.41 1.55
CA GLY A 206 22.04 -4.46 0.44
C GLY A 206 21.15 -4.95 -0.71
N PRO A 207 21.29 -6.18 -1.24
CA PRO A 207 20.42 -6.69 -2.30
C PRO A 207 18.92 -6.72 -1.93
N PRO A 208 18.48 -7.31 -0.79
CA PRO A 208 17.08 -7.24 -0.41
C PRO A 208 16.64 -5.79 -0.10
N SER A 209 17.51 -4.93 0.45
CA SER A 209 17.21 -3.50 0.66
C SER A 209 16.95 -2.77 -0.65
N LEU A 210 17.78 -2.99 -1.66
CA LEU A 210 17.62 -2.40 -2.99
C LEU A 210 16.33 -2.90 -3.65
N LEU A 211 16.05 -4.21 -3.55
CA LEU A 211 14.83 -4.82 -4.05
C LEU A 211 13.59 -4.18 -3.42
N LEU A 212 13.58 -4.02 -2.09
CA LEU A 212 12.51 -3.32 -1.39
C LEU A 212 12.43 -1.87 -1.86
N TRP A 213 13.54 -1.13 -1.93
CA TRP A 213 13.53 0.27 -2.35
C TRP A 213 12.94 0.47 -3.77
N VAL A 214 13.29 -0.39 -4.72
CA VAL A 214 12.80 -0.32 -6.11
C VAL A 214 11.33 -0.73 -6.23
N LEU A 215 10.95 -1.87 -5.65
CA LEU A 215 9.61 -2.46 -5.84
C LEU A 215 8.56 -1.87 -4.91
N ASN A 216 8.96 -1.37 -3.74
CA ASN A 216 8.08 -0.74 -2.76
C ASN A 216 7.89 0.76 -3.01
N ASN A 217 8.24 1.26 -4.20
CA ASN A 217 7.91 2.63 -4.56
C ASN A 217 6.38 2.81 -4.43
N ARG A 218 5.97 3.80 -3.64
CA ARG A 218 4.57 4.05 -3.30
C ARG A 218 3.68 4.23 -4.54
N ALA A 219 4.24 4.57 -5.70
CA ALA A 219 3.50 4.65 -6.96
C ALA A 219 2.96 3.30 -7.48
N TRP A 220 3.54 2.17 -7.07
CA TRP A 220 3.24 0.83 -7.57
C TRP A 220 3.50 -0.32 -6.59
N ARG A 221 3.69 -0.02 -5.29
CA ARG A 221 4.06 -1.02 -4.26
C ARG A 221 3.13 -2.24 -4.20
N SER A 222 1.85 -2.07 -4.53
CA SER A 222 0.87 -3.15 -4.56
C SER A 222 1.05 -4.11 -5.73
N VAL A 223 1.75 -3.69 -6.78
CA VAL A 223 2.07 -4.50 -7.97
C VAL A 223 3.50 -5.04 -7.89
N GLY A 224 4.44 -4.25 -7.36
CA GLY A 224 5.87 -4.56 -7.40
C GLY A 224 6.23 -5.95 -6.90
N LEU A 225 5.74 -6.31 -5.70
CA LEU A 225 6.04 -7.58 -5.06
C LEU A 225 5.30 -8.77 -5.71
N PRO A 226 3.99 -8.69 -6.03
CA PRO A 226 3.34 -9.69 -6.86
C PRO A 226 4.02 -9.92 -8.22
N ALA A 227 4.43 -8.84 -8.89
CA ALA A 227 5.15 -8.91 -10.16
C ALA A 227 6.52 -9.58 -10.00
N TYR A 228 7.19 -9.39 -8.86
CA TYR A 228 8.45 -10.07 -8.55
C TYR A 228 8.29 -11.57 -8.35
N LEU A 229 7.25 -12.03 -7.65
CA LEU A 229 6.97 -13.47 -7.53
C LEU A 229 6.67 -14.10 -8.89
N VAL A 230 5.92 -13.40 -9.76
CA VAL A 230 5.67 -13.84 -11.14
C VAL A 230 6.97 -13.84 -11.94
N ALA A 231 7.82 -12.82 -11.79
CA ALA A 231 9.11 -12.75 -12.47
C ALA A 231 10.06 -13.87 -12.05
N ILE A 232 10.11 -14.24 -10.76
CA ILE A 232 10.85 -15.40 -10.27
C ILE A 232 10.37 -16.67 -10.97
N ALA A 233 9.06 -16.90 -11.03
CA ALA A 233 8.50 -18.06 -11.71
C ALA A 233 8.81 -18.08 -13.21
N LEU A 234 8.76 -16.91 -13.88
CA LEU A 234 9.09 -16.78 -15.30
C LEU A 234 10.57 -17.02 -15.58
N VAL A 235 11.48 -16.47 -14.78
CA VAL A 235 12.93 -16.65 -14.95
C VAL A 235 13.34 -18.10 -14.62
N ALA A 236 12.83 -18.66 -13.53
CA ALA A 236 13.01 -20.07 -13.21
C ALA A 236 12.45 -20.97 -14.31
N GLY A 237 11.24 -20.64 -14.80
CA GLY A 237 10.59 -21.27 -15.95
C GLY A 237 11.47 -21.28 -17.19
N TRP A 238 11.98 -20.11 -17.56
CA TRP A 238 12.86 -19.93 -18.69
C TRP A 238 14.14 -20.76 -18.56
N LEU A 239 14.85 -20.67 -17.43
CA LEU A 239 16.09 -21.40 -17.21
C LEU A 239 15.91 -22.92 -17.26
N LEU A 240 14.86 -23.42 -16.60
CA LEU A 240 14.58 -24.86 -16.57
C LEU A 240 14.14 -25.35 -17.97
N ALA A 241 13.38 -24.54 -18.72
CA ALA A 241 12.98 -24.88 -20.08
C ALA A 241 14.17 -24.88 -21.05
N THR A 242 15.05 -23.88 -21.00
CA THR A 242 16.24 -23.81 -21.87
C THR A 242 17.23 -24.91 -21.54
N GLN A 243 17.48 -25.20 -20.27
CA GLN A 243 18.31 -26.33 -19.84
C GLN A 243 17.70 -27.66 -20.33
N GLY A 244 16.39 -27.82 -20.22
CA GLY A 244 15.67 -28.98 -20.72
C GLY A 244 15.81 -29.16 -22.24
N LEU A 245 15.61 -28.09 -23.01
CA LEU A 245 15.74 -28.08 -24.46
C LEU A 245 17.19 -28.28 -24.93
N ALA A 246 18.17 -27.70 -24.23
CA ALA A 246 19.59 -27.87 -24.56
C ALA A 246 20.03 -29.31 -24.34
N CYS A 247 19.69 -29.91 -23.19
CA CYS A 247 20.01 -31.32 -22.95
C CYS A 247 19.22 -32.24 -23.91
N LEU A 248 18.01 -31.86 -24.37
CA LEU A 248 17.29 -32.57 -25.46
C LEU A 248 18.06 -32.53 -26.79
N ALA A 249 18.56 -31.35 -27.17
CA ALA A 249 19.29 -31.19 -28.43
C ALA A 249 20.63 -31.94 -28.44
N ILE A 250 21.23 -32.17 -27.28
CA ILE A 250 22.46 -32.98 -27.16
C ILE A 250 22.13 -34.49 -27.11
N ALA A 251 20.97 -34.86 -26.56
CA ALA A 251 20.54 -36.24 -26.37
C ALA A 251 19.75 -36.85 -27.55
N LEU A 252 19.94 -36.33 -28.77
CA LEU A 252 19.11 -36.62 -29.97
C LEU A 252 18.96 -38.11 -30.35
N ASP A 253 19.76 -39.02 -29.80
CA ASP A 253 19.71 -40.47 -30.13
C ASP A 253 18.85 -41.34 -29.17
N ASP A 254 18.26 -40.80 -28.10
CA ASP A 254 17.48 -41.62 -27.16
C ASP A 254 16.24 -40.91 -26.61
N VAL A 255 15.10 -41.10 -27.29
CA VAL A 255 13.76 -40.60 -26.89
C VAL A 255 13.35 -41.12 -25.49
N GLY A 256 13.92 -42.24 -25.03
CA GLY A 256 13.71 -42.78 -23.67
C GLY A 256 14.27 -41.90 -22.55
N ILE A 257 15.10 -40.91 -22.87
CA ILE A 257 15.59 -39.90 -21.92
C ILE A 257 14.48 -38.92 -21.52
N TRP A 258 13.51 -38.64 -22.41
CA TRP A 258 12.37 -37.75 -22.13
C TRP A 258 11.35 -38.37 -21.17
N LEU A 259 11.09 -39.67 -21.31
CA LEU A 259 10.24 -40.45 -20.39
C LEU A 259 10.93 -40.75 -19.05
N ARG A 260 12.21 -40.38 -18.90
CA ARG A 260 12.98 -40.62 -17.69
C ARG A 260 12.63 -39.57 -16.62
N TYR A 261 12.51 -40.04 -15.39
CA TYR A 261 12.05 -39.35 -14.17
C TYR A 261 12.49 -37.88 -14.00
N ARG A 262 13.66 -37.47 -14.52
CA ARG A 262 14.20 -36.12 -14.32
C ARG A 262 13.41 -35.00 -15.04
N TYR A 263 13.01 -35.18 -16.30
CA TYR A 263 12.31 -34.11 -17.04
C TYR A 263 10.83 -34.02 -16.67
N THR A 264 10.20 -35.14 -16.34
CA THR A 264 8.88 -35.15 -15.71
C THR A 264 8.90 -34.45 -14.35
N VAL A 265 9.95 -34.66 -13.55
CA VAL A 265 10.14 -33.95 -12.26
C VAL A 265 10.36 -32.45 -12.48
N LEU A 266 11.17 -32.05 -13.46
CA LEU A 266 11.37 -30.63 -13.79
C LEU A 266 10.08 -29.95 -14.26
N ALA A 267 9.33 -30.58 -15.17
CA ALA A 267 8.03 -30.07 -15.62
C ALA A 267 7.03 -30.00 -14.46
N ALA A 268 7.00 -31.00 -13.58
CA ALA A 268 6.19 -30.98 -12.37
C ALA A 268 6.60 -29.84 -11.41
N MET A 269 7.91 -29.61 -11.19
CA MET A 269 8.41 -28.50 -10.38
C MET A 269 8.00 -27.14 -10.95
N LEU A 270 8.03 -26.98 -12.27
CA LEU A 270 7.55 -25.76 -12.93
C LEU A 270 6.04 -25.56 -12.74
N VAL A 271 5.24 -26.59 -13.00
CA VAL A 271 3.79 -26.52 -12.77
C VAL A 271 3.49 -26.21 -11.30
N LEU A 272 4.21 -26.82 -10.36
CA LEU A 272 4.09 -26.56 -8.93
C LEU A 272 4.49 -25.12 -8.57
N LEU A 273 5.56 -24.57 -9.17
CA LEU A 273 5.99 -23.20 -8.93
C LEU A 273 4.94 -22.19 -9.44
N PHE A 274 4.49 -22.32 -10.68
CA PHE A 274 3.49 -21.41 -11.26
C PHE A 274 2.14 -21.54 -10.55
N SER A 275 1.68 -22.76 -10.29
CA SER A 275 0.44 -22.99 -9.54
C SER A 275 0.54 -22.49 -8.10
N GLY A 276 1.71 -22.66 -7.46
CA GLY A 276 1.99 -22.15 -6.12
C GLY A 276 1.95 -20.63 -6.05
N VAL A 277 2.63 -19.94 -6.98
CA VAL A 277 2.60 -18.47 -7.09
C VAL A 277 1.16 -17.99 -7.34
N TRP A 278 0.46 -18.61 -8.28
CA TRP A 278 -0.92 -18.23 -8.59
C TRP A 278 -1.87 -18.48 -7.41
N TRP A 279 -1.76 -19.63 -6.75
CA TRP A 279 -2.53 -19.94 -5.54
C TRP A 279 -2.24 -18.96 -4.41
N PHE A 280 -0.97 -18.61 -4.20
CA PHE A 280 -0.57 -17.63 -3.19
C PHE A 280 -1.22 -16.27 -3.46
N LEU A 281 -1.14 -15.77 -4.70
CA LEU A 281 -1.76 -14.50 -5.10
C LEU A 281 -3.29 -14.52 -4.92
N GLN A 282 -3.95 -15.61 -5.31
CA GLN A 282 -5.39 -15.75 -5.08
C GLN A 282 -5.75 -15.76 -3.60
N ARG A 283 -4.94 -16.44 -2.78
CA ARG A 283 -5.17 -16.55 -1.34
C ARG A 283 -4.94 -15.23 -0.64
N THR A 284 -3.93 -14.45 -1.04
CA THR A 284 -3.70 -13.11 -0.49
C THR A 284 -4.82 -12.16 -0.87
N ALA A 285 -5.23 -12.12 -2.14
CA ALA A 285 -6.37 -11.31 -2.58
C ALA A 285 -7.68 -11.71 -1.89
N ARG A 286 -7.94 -13.02 -1.69
CA ARG A 286 -9.11 -13.49 -0.96
C ARG A 286 -9.08 -13.08 0.51
N ARG A 287 -7.94 -13.24 1.18
CA ARG A 287 -7.76 -12.80 2.58
C ARG A 287 -7.89 -11.29 2.74
N TYR A 288 -7.38 -10.54 1.76
CA TYR A 288 -7.54 -9.11 1.70
C TYR A 288 -9.02 -8.75 1.56
N ARG A 289 -9.76 -9.35 0.63
CA ARG A 289 -11.22 -9.13 0.50
C ARG A 289 -12.02 -9.53 1.75
N GLU A 290 -11.63 -10.60 2.43
CA GLU A 290 -12.25 -11.09 3.67
C GLU A 290 -11.82 -10.30 4.94
N LYS A 291 -11.14 -9.16 4.81
CA LYS A 291 -10.60 -8.38 5.94
C LYS A 291 -9.78 -9.15 6.95
N ARG A 292 -9.07 -10.18 6.49
CA ARG A 292 -8.09 -10.93 7.30
C ARG A 292 -6.69 -10.35 7.22
N MET A 293 -6.52 -9.28 6.44
CA MET A 293 -5.26 -8.64 6.12
C MET A 293 -5.54 -7.20 5.68
N SER A 294 -4.89 -6.25 6.33
CA SER A 294 -4.88 -4.83 5.94
C SER A 294 -3.83 -4.54 4.87
N SER A 295 -3.89 -3.35 4.26
CA SER A 295 -2.85 -2.88 3.33
C SER A 295 -1.47 -2.71 3.98
N LEU A 296 -1.44 -2.34 5.28
CA LEU A 296 -0.21 -2.25 6.06
C LEU A 296 0.41 -3.62 6.31
N SER A 297 -0.38 -4.56 6.83
CA SER A 297 0.09 -5.93 7.09
C SER A 297 0.53 -6.61 5.80
N PHE A 298 -0.19 -6.43 4.68
CA PHE A 298 0.21 -6.94 3.38
C PHE A 298 1.59 -6.41 2.95
N THR A 299 1.82 -5.10 3.11
CA THR A 299 3.10 -4.46 2.74
C THR A 299 4.24 -5.01 3.59
N LEU A 300 4.08 -5.00 4.91
CA LEU A 300 5.12 -5.45 5.84
C LEU A 300 5.39 -6.96 5.72
N ASP A 301 4.34 -7.80 5.68
CA ASP A 301 4.48 -9.24 5.48
C ASP A 301 5.26 -9.55 4.20
N SER A 302 5.00 -8.81 3.13
CA SER A 302 5.69 -9.02 1.85
C SER A 302 7.17 -8.63 1.94
N TRP A 303 7.54 -7.61 2.71
CA TRP A 303 8.95 -7.26 2.94
C TRP A 303 9.69 -8.34 3.71
N TRP A 304 9.12 -8.80 4.83
CA TRP A 304 9.72 -9.85 5.65
C TRP A 304 9.81 -11.17 4.90
N LEU A 305 8.83 -11.49 4.06
CA LEU A 305 8.89 -12.66 3.19
C LEU A 305 10.04 -12.55 2.18
N VAL A 306 10.20 -11.40 1.52
CA VAL A 306 11.30 -11.19 0.56
C VAL A 306 12.68 -11.29 1.23
N VAL A 307 12.85 -10.67 2.40
CA VAL A 307 14.11 -10.77 3.17
C VAL A 307 14.39 -12.23 3.52
N THR A 308 13.40 -12.95 4.03
CA THR A 308 13.55 -14.37 4.38
C THR A 308 13.89 -15.22 3.16
N LEU A 309 13.25 -14.99 2.01
CA LEU A 309 13.56 -15.71 0.76
C LEU A 309 14.99 -15.41 0.28
N ALA A 310 15.46 -14.17 0.44
CA ALA A 310 16.84 -13.81 0.13
C ALA A 310 17.82 -14.57 1.04
N ASP A 311 17.57 -14.62 2.36
CA ASP A 311 18.40 -15.36 3.31
C ASP A 311 18.45 -16.86 2.98
N MET A 312 17.29 -17.45 2.64
CA MET A 312 17.19 -18.85 2.23
C MET A 312 18.08 -19.14 1.01
N VAL A 313 18.11 -18.24 0.02
CA VAL A 313 18.90 -18.41 -1.20
C VAL A 313 20.38 -18.16 -0.98
N ILE A 314 20.74 -17.09 -0.25
CA ILE A 314 22.15 -16.73 0.03
C ILE A 314 22.83 -17.86 0.80
N GLN A 315 22.13 -18.50 1.73
CA GLN A 315 22.68 -19.58 2.56
C GLN A 315 22.44 -20.99 1.98
N PHE A 316 21.89 -21.12 0.78
CA PHE A 316 21.48 -22.43 0.25
C PHE A 316 22.65 -23.40 0.07
N ASP A 317 23.71 -22.94 -0.61
CA ASP A 317 24.86 -23.79 -0.94
C ASP A 317 25.68 -24.17 0.30
N THR A 318 25.88 -23.21 1.22
CA THR A 318 26.64 -23.40 2.47
C THR A 318 25.98 -24.39 3.41
N THR A 319 24.64 -24.45 3.41
CA THR A 319 23.85 -25.27 4.34
C THR A 319 23.34 -26.58 3.73
N HIS A 320 23.69 -26.86 2.47
CA HIS A 320 23.15 -27.99 1.70
C HIS A 320 21.61 -28.06 1.71
N GLY A 321 20.95 -26.89 1.66
CA GLY A 321 19.50 -26.76 1.66
C GLY A 321 18.84 -26.66 3.05
N ALA A 322 19.59 -26.79 4.15
CA ALA A 322 19.05 -26.57 5.48
C ALA A 322 18.62 -25.10 5.71
N SER A 323 19.07 -24.16 4.87
CA SER A 323 18.60 -22.77 4.83
C SER A 323 17.09 -22.63 4.64
N ALA A 324 16.39 -23.67 4.19
CA ALA A 324 14.92 -23.67 4.18
C ALA A 324 14.30 -23.41 5.56
N SER A 325 15.04 -23.66 6.65
CA SER A 325 14.60 -23.38 8.02
C SER A 325 14.42 -21.89 8.33
N PHE A 326 15.00 -20.96 7.56
CA PHE A 326 14.77 -19.52 7.72
C PHE A 326 13.29 -19.15 7.59
N ILE A 327 12.46 -19.99 6.94
CA ILE A 327 11.00 -19.82 6.92
C ILE A 327 10.40 -19.80 8.34
N LEU A 328 11.02 -20.45 9.33
CA LEU A 328 10.59 -20.41 10.73
C LEU A 328 10.66 -18.99 11.31
N ALA A 329 11.65 -18.18 10.89
CA ALA A 329 11.74 -16.77 11.29
C ALA A 329 10.54 -15.98 10.77
N TYR A 330 10.14 -16.20 9.52
CA TYR A 330 8.94 -15.58 8.94
C TYR A 330 7.64 -16.06 9.58
N LEU A 331 7.53 -17.37 9.88
CA LEU A 331 6.36 -17.92 10.56
C LEU A 331 6.21 -17.35 11.97
N LEU A 332 7.31 -17.21 12.71
CA LEU A 332 7.32 -16.59 14.04
C LEU A 332 6.94 -15.11 13.96
N TYR A 333 7.54 -14.36 13.03
CA TYR A 333 7.14 -12.98 12.73
C TYR A 333 5.64 -12.89 12.46
N LYS A 334 5.11 -13.80 11.63
CA LYS A 334 3.70 -13.75 11.21
C LYS A 334 2.75 -14.12 12.34
N TRP A 335 3.15 -15.02 13.22
CA TRP A 335 2.39 -15.38 14.40
C TRP A 335 2.37 -14.23 15.41
N LEU A 336 3.54 -13.67 15.76
CA LEU A 336 3.64 -12.53 16.68
C LEU A 336 2.94 -11.28 16.17
N SER A 337 3.09 -10.94 14.89
CA SER A 337 2.45 -9.76 14.32
C SER A 337 0.93 -9.85 14.35
N ARG A 338 0.34 -11.06 14.31
CA ARG A 338 -1.10 -11.25 14.53
C ARG A 338 -1.48 -11.30 16.01
N ALA A 339 -0.68 -11.95 16.85
CA ALA A 339 -0.98 -12.09 18.27
C ALA A 339 -0.91 -10.75 19.03
N LEU A 340 -0.05 -9.83 18.58
CA LEU A 340 0.18 -8.52 19.19
C LEU A 340 -0.62 -7.40 18.53
N GLN A 341 -1.46 -7.71 17.54
CA GLN A 341 -2.26 -6.71 16.85
C GLN A 341 -3.24 -6.03 17.82
N PRO A 342 -3.32 -4.69 17.83
CA PRO A 342 -4.21 -4.01 18.74
C PRO A 342 -5.66 -4.27 18.31
N SER A 343 -6.48 -4.73 19.25
CA SER A 343 -7.92 -4.84 19.04
C SER A 343 -8.54 -3.45 19.15
N SER A 344 -9.39 -3.09 18.18
CA SER A 344 -10.23 -1.90 18.28
C SER A 344 -11.23 -2.07 19.43
N GLU A 345 -11.50 -1.00 20.17
CA GLU A 345 -12.49 -1.06 21.24
C GLU A 345 -13.89 -1.34 20.67
N PRO A 346 -14.62 -2.33 21.21
CA PRO A 346 -15.98 -2.61 20.77
C PRO A 346 -16.92 -1.43 21.06
N GLY A 347 -17.59 -0.90 20.04
CA GLY A 347 -18.76 -0.03 20.20
C GLY A 347 -18.64 1.42 19.70
N ALA A 348 -17.45 1.92 19.35
CA ALA A 348 -17.34 3.24 18.71
C ALA A 348 -17.74 3.16 17.23
N ARG A 349 -18.76 3.93 16.81
CA ARG A 349 -19.13 4.05 15.40
C ARG A 349 -17.98 4.73 14.63
N PRO A 350 -17.47 4.14 13.54
CA PRO A 350 -16.41 4.76 12.75
C PRO A 350 -16.91 6.03 12.07
N ALA A 351 -16.09 7.07 12.07
CA ALA A 351 -16.37 8.32 11.36
C ALA A 351 -16.00 8.19 9.88
N GLU A 352 -16.98 8.11 8.99
CA GLU A 352 -16.75 7.99 7.55
C GLU A 352 -16.36 9.33 6.94
N LEU A 353 -15.20 9.38 6.27
CA LEU A 353 -14.70 10.57 5.57
C LEU A 353 -14.90 10.45 4.07
N LEU A 354 -15.58 11.41 3.47
CA LEU A 354 -15.59 11.58 2.02
C LEU A 354 -14.44 12.50 1.59
N LEU A 355 -13.58 12.02 0.69
CA LEU A 355 -12.56 12.83 0.03
C LEU A 355 -12.96 13.16 -1.41
N LEU A 356 -13.29 14.43 -1.65
CA LEU A 356 -13.49 15.01 -2.97
C LEU A 356 -12.28 15.86 -3.37
N ARG A 357 -12.04 16.03 -4.68
CA ARG A 357 -10.89 16.80 -5.15
C ARG A 357 -11.06 17.30 -6.58
N VAL A 358 -10.37 18.38 -6.88
CA VAL A 358 -10.15 18.84 -8.26
C VAL A 358 -9.14 17.91 -8.95
N PHE A 359 -9.49 17.40 -10.13
CA PHE A 359 -8.59 16.56 -10.93
C PHE A 359 -7.43 17.36 -11.51
N GLY A 360 -6.29 16.69 -11.78
CA GLY A 360 -5.14 17.29 -12.48
C GLY A 360 -3.84 17.38 -11.66
N HIS A 361 -3.91 17.27 -10.33
CA HIS A 361 -2.76 17.49 -9.44
C HIS A 361 -2.28 16.20 -8.75
N ARG A 362 -1.78 15.27 -9.56
CA ARG A 362 -1.45 13.88 -9.16
C ARG A 362 -0.61 13.75 -7.89
N GLN A 363 0.57 14.38 -7.84
CA GLN A 363 1.51 14.18 -6.73
C GLN A 363 0.96 14.76 -5.42
N ARG A 364 0.27 15.90 -5.52
CA ARG A 364 -0.32 16.60 -4.38
C ARG A 364 -1.49 15.84 -3.78
N SER A 365 -2.42 15.34 -4.60
CA SER A 365 -3.55 14.51 -4.13
C SER A 365 -3.06 13.19 -3.52
N ARG A 366 -2.02 12.58 -4.09
CA ARG A 366 -1.40 11.38 -3.52
C ARG A 366 -0.80 11.63 -2.14
N HIS A 367 -0.06 12.72 -1.97
CA HIS A 367 0.56 13.06 -0.69
C HIS A 367 -0.49 13.29 0.39
N LEU A 368 -1.55 14.05 0.06
CA LEU A 368 -2.66 14.29 0.97
C LEU A 368 -3.34 12.99 1.40
N LEU A 369 -3.69 12.10 0.46
CA LEU A 369 -4.38 10.85 0.80
C LEU A 369 -3.52 9.94 1.69
N ASP A 370 -2.21 9.87 1.48
CA ASP A 370 -1.35 9.00 2.32
C ASP A 370 -1.22 9.57 3.74
N GLN A 371 -1.01 10.88 3.84
CA GLN A 371 -0.96 11.58 5.12
C GLN A 371 -2.28 11.44 5.89
N LEU A 372 -3.43 11.59 5.24
CA LEU A 372 -4.74 11.34 5.84
C LEU A 372 -4.91 9.87 6.20
N GLY A 373 -4.59 8.96 5.28
CA GLY A 373 -4.73 7.51 5.46
C GLY A 373 -3.80 6.90 6.53
N GLN A 374 -2.73 7.59 6.92
CA GLN A 374 -1.89 7.15 8.04
C GLN A 374 -2.59 7.31 9.40
N ARG A 375 -3.50 8.30 9.53
CA ARG A 375 -4.16 8.61 10.81
C ARG A 375 -5.67 8.39 10.79
N TRP A 376 -6.36 8.92 9.78
CA TRP A 376 -7.81 8.80 9.68
C TRP A 376 -8.28 7.35 9.59
N ASN A 377 -7.48 6.48 8.96
CA ASN A 377 -7.81 5.05 8.92
C ASN A 377 -7.83 4.39 10.30
N PHE A 378 -7.37 5.01 11.39
CA PHE A 378 -7.61 4.49 12.75
C PHE A 378 -8.91 5.02 13.37
N SER A 379 -9.52 6.05 12.78
CA SER A 379 -10.79 6.67 13.20
C SER A 379 -11.99 6.15 12.39
N GLY A 380 -11.81 5.92 11.09
CA GLY A 380 -12.88 5.46 10.20
C GLY A 380 -12.43 5.33 8.74
N PRO A 381 -13.31 4.80 7.86
CA PRO A 381 -12.98 4.62 6.45
C PRO A 381 -12.90 5.95 5.69
N ILE A 382 -12.14 5.95 4.61
CA ILE A 382 -12.09 7.07 3.64
C ILE A 382 -12.75 6.61 2.35
N SER A 383 -13.82 7.27 1.93
CA SER A 383 -14.50 7.01 0.66
C SER A 383 -14.11 8.09 -0.36
N LEU A 384 -13.80 7.68 -1.60
CA LEU A 384 -13.53 8.60 -2.69
C LEU A 384 -13.99 8.05 -4.04
N ILE A 385 -14.23 8.96 -4.99
CA ILE A 385 -14.39 8.57 -6.39
C ILE A 385 -13.02 8.40 -7.01
N ALA A 386 -12.80 7.20 -7.56
CA ALA A 386 -11.54 6.85 -8.19
C ALA A 386 -11.29 7.75 -9.40
N ALA A 387 -10.03 8.11 -9.59
CA ALA A 387 -9.61 8.73 -10.84
C ALA A 387 -8.23 8.22 -11.26
N PRO A 388 -7.89 8.32 -12.56
CA PRO A 388 -6.76 7.59 -13.13
C PRO A 388 -5.39 7.99 -12.57
N ASP A 389 -5.30 9.19 -12.04
CA ASP A 389 -4.11 9.73 -11.41
C ASP A 389 -3.83 9.12 -10.02
N LEU A 390 -4.86 8.62 -9.32
CA LEU A 390 -4.74 8.00 -8.00
C LEU A 390 -4.95 6.47 -8.02
N ALA A 391 -5.78 5.96 -8.92
CA ALA A 391 -6.19 4.55 -8.97
C ALA A 391 -5.00 3.57 -9.00
N ALA A 392 -3.92 3.90 -9.73
CA ALA A 392 -2.75 3.03 -9.76
C ALA A 392 -1.90 3.04 -8.48
N THR A 393 -2.03 4.10 -7.67
CA THR A 393 -1.26 4.30 -6.44
C THR A 393 -1.94 3.65 -5.24
N ASN A 394 -3.25 3.44 -5.31
CA ASN A 394 -4.03 2.76 -4.29
C ASN A 394 -4.58 1.40 -4.76
N LEU A 395 -4.11 0.90 -5.91
CA LEU A 395 -4.50 -0.39 -6.47
C LEU A 395 -4.40 -1.51 -5.42
N GLU A 396 -5.52 -2.17 -5.14
CA GLU A 396 -5.59 -3.24 -4.14
C GLU A 396 -5.23 -4.62 -4.73
N PRO A 397 -4.81 -5.61 -3.92
CA PRO A 397 -4.41 -6.93 -4.44
C PRO A 397 -5.51 -7.67 -5.22
N ASP A 398 -6.77 -7.53 -4.82
CA ASP A 398 -7.89 -8.14 -5.52
C ASP A 398 -8.27 -7.38 -6.80
N GLU A 399 -8.16 -6.05 -6.81
CA GLU A 399 -8.28 -5.23 -8.03
C GLU A 399 -7.20 -5.61 -9.06
N LEU A 400 -5.95 -5.77 -8.60
CA LEU A 400 -4.84 -6.23 -9.44
C LEU A 400 -5.16 -7.60 -10.06
N LEU A 401 -5.66 -8.55 -9.29
CA LEU A 401 -6.08 -9.85 -9.83
C LEU A 401 -7.25 -9.75 -10.79
N GLN A 402 -8.25 -8.92 -10.52
CA GLN A 402 -9.36 -8.68 -11.44
C GLN A 402 -8.85 -8.08 -12.75
N PHE A 403 -7.90 -7.16 -12.69
CA PHE A 403 -7.23 -6.60 -13.87
C PHE A 403 -6.46 -7.65 -14.66
N TRP A 404 -5.59 -8.45 -14.01
CA TRP A 404 -4.85 -9.55 -14.66
C TRP A 404 -5.77 -10.63 -15.24
N ARG A 405 -6.96 -10.82 -14.67
CA ARG A 405 -8.02 -11.71 -15.19
C ARG A 405 -8.89 -11.07 -16.27
N LEU A 406 -8.55 -9.86 -16.73
CA LEU A 406 -9.32 -9.09 -17.73
C LEU A 406 -10.76 -8.74 -17.30
N ARG A 407 -11.02 -8.66 -16.00
CA ARG A 407 -12.34 -8.35 -15.40
C ARG A 407 -12.41 -6.94 -14.81
N LEU A 408 -11.59 -6.00 -15.28
CA LEU A 408 -11.56 -4.63 -14.74
C LEU A 408 -12.96 -3.95 -14.68
N ARG A 409 -13.83 -4.21 -15.66
CA ARG A 409 -15.16 -3.60 -15.73
C ARG A 409 -16.07 -3.98 -14.55
N SER A 410 -15.85 -5.10 -13.87
CA SER A 410 -16.63 -5.45 -12.67
C SER A 410 -16.32 -4.58 -11.46
N LEU A 411 -15.23 -3.80 -11.49
CA LEU A 411 -14.92 -2.81 -10.44
C LEU A 411 -15.79 -1.55 -10.56
N PHE A 412 -16.34 -1.28 -11.76
CA PHE A 412 -17.07 -0.04 -12.03
C PHE A 412 -18.53 -0.14 -11.60
N VAL A 413 -19.03 0.92 -10.99
CA VAL A 413 -20.44 1.10 -10.61
C VAL A 413 -21.28 1.22 -11.87
N ALA A 414 -22.03 0.17 -12.19
CA ALA A 414 -22.78 0.08 -13.43
C ALA A 414 -24.18 0.72 -13.36
N SER A 415 -24.81 0.75 -12.18
CA SER A 415 -26.18 1.27 -11.98
C SER A 415 -26.41 1.74 -10.54
N ALA A 416 -27.56 2.37 -10.28
CA ALA A 416 -27.94 2.78 -8.92
C ALA A 416 -28.17 1.57 -7.99
N ALA A 417 -28.64 0.44 -8.53
CA ALA A 417 -28.78 -0.81 -7.78
C ALA A 417 -27.42 -1.41 -7.41
N ASP A 418 -26.46 -1.42 -8.34
CA ASP A 418 -25.08 -1.85 -8.08
C ASP A 418 -24.40 -0.95 -7.05
N LEU A 419 -24.61 0.38 -7.13
CA LEU A 419 -24.14 1.32 -6.12
C LEU A 419 -24.71 1.01 -4.73
N ARG A 420 -26.03 0.78 -4.62
CA ARG A 420 -26.68 0.44 -3.35
C ARG A 420 -26.13 -0.86 -2.77
N GLN A 421 -26.02 -1.91 -3.59
CA GLN A 421 -25.45 -3.19 -3.17
C GLN A 421 -24.03 -3.03 -2.66
N ARG A 422 -23.20 -2.22 -3.35
CA ARG A 422 -21.84 -1.92 -2.89
C ARG A 422 -21.87 -1.20 -1.55
N LEU A 423 -22.65 -0.12 -1.43
CA LEU A 423 -22.86 0.68 -0.21
C LEU A 423 -23.32 -0.17 1.00
N GLU A 424 -24.19 -1.15 0.78
CA GLU A 424 -24.68 -2.09 1.81
C GLU A 424 -23.63 -3.16 2.15
N SER A 425 -22.87 -3.62 1.15
CA SER A 425 -21.76 -4.56 1.36
C SER A 425 -20.53 -3.94 2.01
N PHE A 426 -20.50 -2.60 2.21
CA PHE A 426 -19.45 -1.96 2.99
C PHE A 426 -19.56 -2.36 4.44
N ASP A 427 -18.73 -3.34 4.77
CA ASP A 427 -18.44 -3.68 6.13
C ASP A 427 -17.70 -2.50 6.80
N ALA A 428 -18.30 -1.96 7.85
CA ALA A 428 -17.74 -0.87 8.64
C ALA A 428 -16.74 -1.37 9.70
N SER A 429 -16.37 -2.65 9.71
CA SER A 429 -15.37 -3.17 10.64
C SER A 429 -13.95 -2.70 10.31
N PRO A 430 -13.09 -2.51 11.31
CA PRO A 430 -11.66 -2.38 11.08
C PRO A 430 -11.05 -3.71 10.60
N ASP A 431 -9.92 -3.63 9.90
CA ASP A 431 -9.02 -4.74 9.62
C ASP A 431 -8.31 -5.20 10.93
N PRO A 432 -7.59 -6.34 10.94
CA PRO A 432 -7.02 -6.91 12.18
C PRO A 432 -6.01 -6.01 12.91
N ASP A 433 -5.42 -5.03 12.22
CA ASP A 433 -4.52 -4.03 12.80
C ASP A 433 -5.25 -2.76 13.29
N GLY A 434 -6.58 -2.79 13.36
CA GLY A 434 -7.41 -1.69 13.83
C GLY A 434 -7.65 -0.60 12.79
N ARG A 435 -7.21 -0.80 11.54
CA ARG A 435 -7.34 0.17 10.46
C ARG A 435 -8.59 -0.05 9.61
N TYR A 436 -9.28 1.02 9.28
CA TYR A 436 -10.30 1.08 8.24
C TYR A 436 -9.66 1.29 6.87
N ARG A 437 -10.42 0.92 5.83
CA ARG A 437 -9.96 0.94 4.44
C ARG A 437 -10.23 2.27 3.75
N VAL A 438 -9.47 2.47 2.67
CA VAL A 438 -9.73 3.52 1.69
C VAL A 438 -10.55 2.89 0.57
N ASN A 439 -11.79 3.34 0.41
CA ASN A 439 -12.77 2.80 -0.52
C ASN A 439 -12.79 3.65 -1.79
N GLU A 440 -12.37 3.07 -2.91
CA GLU A 440 -12.39 3.71 -4.23
C GLU A 440 -13.59 3.28 -5.06
N PHE A 441 -14.42 4.24 -5.46
CA PHE A 441 -15.56 3.99 -6.35
C PHE A 441 -15.20 4.33 -7.78
N PHE A 442 -15.06 3.32 -8.63
CA PHE A 442 -14.87 3.49 -10.06
C PHE A 442 -16.21 3.75 -10.73
N CYS A 443 -16.33 4.89 -11.41
CA CYS A 443 -17.58 5.29 -12.06
C CYS A 443 -17.41 5.38 -13.58
N TYR A 444 -18.50 5.10 -14.29
CA TYR A 444 -18.66 5.47 -15.70
C TYR A 444 -19.04 6.95 -15.80
N ASP A 445 -18.98 7.52 -17.00
CA ASP A 445 -19.26 8.95 -17.24
C ASP A 445 -20.68 9.35 -16.84
N ASN A 446 -21.62 8.40 -16.83
CA ASN A 446 -23.02 8.60 -16.47
C ASN A 446 -23.41 8.08 -15.07
N THR A 447 -22.50 7.51 -14.28
CA THR A 447 -22.84 6.97 -12.94
C THR A 447 -22.18 7.71 -11.77
N TRP A 448 -21.22 8.59 -12.06
CA TRP A 448 -20.47 9.30 -11.01
C TRP A 448 -21.35 10.27 -10.19
N ARG A 449 -22.33 10.95 -10.79
CA ARG A 449 -23.20 11.92 -10.08
C ARG A 449 -24.02 11.27 -8.97
N ALA A 450 -24.74 10.20 -9.31
CA ALA A 450 -25.47 9.39 -8.35
C ALA A 450 -24.54 8.82 -7.25
N THR A 451 -23.29 8.49 -7.62
CA THR A 451 -22.29 8.00 -6.66
C THR A 451 -21.84 9.10 -5.68
N VAL A 452 -21.51 10.31 -6.16
CA VAL A 452 -21.17 11.45 -5.28
C VAL A 452 -22.32 11.71 -4.30
N HIS A 453 -23.55 11.76 -4.81
CA HIS A 453 -24.74 11.99 -4.02
C HIS A 453 -24.89 10.97 -2.88
N ALA A 454 -24.80 9.67 -3.19
CA ALA A 454 -24.93 8.63 -2.19
C ALA A 454 -23.80 8.66 -1.15
N LEU A 455 -22.58 9.01 -1.56
CA LEU A 455 -21.44 9.16 -0.65
C LEU A 455 -21.62 10.34 0.32
N ILE A 456 -22.08 11.50 -0.18
CA ILE A 456 -22.34 12.69 0.67
C ILE A 456 -23.32 12.36 1.80
N GLN A 457 -24.40 11.65 1.49
CA GLN A 457 -25.42 11.31 2.49
C GLN A 457 -24.89 10.36 3.59
N ARG A 458 -23.93 9.50 3.25
CA ARG A 458 -23.40 8.51 4.18
C ARG A 458 -22.29 9.06 5.07
N SER A 459 -21.46 9.95 4.56
CA SER A 459 -20.27 10.43 5.29
C SER A 459 -20.58 11.33 6.49
N ASP A 460 -19.73 11.25 7.51
CA ASP A 460 -19.83 12.04 8.74
C ASP A 460 -18.94 13.29 8.66
N ALA A 461 -17.85 13.24 7.89
CA ALA A 461 -17.03 14.38 7.52
C ALA A 461 -16.75 14.39 6.02
N ILE A 462 -16.62 15.58 5.43
CA ILE A 462 -16.33 15.76 4.01
C ILE A 462 -15.14 16.70 3.86
N LEU A 463 -14.09 16.21 3.22
CA LEU A 463 -12.95 17.00 2.80
C LEU A 463 -12.99 17.19 1.28
N MET A 464 -12.98 18.44 0.83
CA MET A 464 -12.82 18.75 -0.59
C MET A 464 -11.49 19.48 -0.86
N ASP A 465 -10.58 18.83 -1.58
CA ASP A 465 -9.31 19.41 -2.02
C ASP A 465 -9.52 20.34 -3.23
N LEU A 466 -9.58 21.65 -2.95
CA LEU A 466 -9.76 22.72 -3.92
C LEU A 466 -8.47 23.47 -4.23
N ARG A 467 -7.32 22.97 -3.77
CA ARG A 467 -6.03 23.58 -4.10
C ARG A 467 -5.86 23.67 -5.62
N GLY A 468 -5.37 24.80 -6.13
CA GLY A 468 -5.26 25.04 -7.58
C GLY A 468 -6.59 25.28 -8.31
N PHE A 469 -7.69 25.49 -7.58
CA PHE A 469 -8.97 25.86 -8.19
C PHE A 469 -8.86 27.23 -8.89
N GLY A 470 -9.41 27.29 -10.10
CA GLY A 470 -9.45 28.47 -10.96
C GLY A 470 -10.31 28.25 -12.20
N GLU A 471 -10.28 29.20 -13.13
CA GLU A 471 -11.10 29.19 -14.36
C GLU A 471 -11.01 27.90 -15.17
N GLU A 472 -9.81 27.32 -15.28
CA GLU A 472 -9.55 26.10 -16.05
C GLU A 472 -10.05 24.82 -15.36
N HIS A 473 -10.38 24.89 -14.06
CA HIS A 473 -10.72 23.74 -13.23
C HIS A 473 -12.13 23.87 -12.60
N ARG A 474 -13.09 24.47 -13.31
CA ARG A 474 -14.49 24.61 -12.87
C ARG A 474 -15.30 23.30 -12.85
N GLY A 475 -14.68 22.16 -13.19
CA GLY A 475 -15.32 20.85 -13.22
C GLY A 475 -15.93 20.41 -11.90
N CYS A 476 -15.50 20.99 -10.76
CA CYS A 476 -16.01 20.68 -9.43
C CYS A 476 -17.25 21.50 -9.01
N GLN A 477 -17.80 22.34 -9.90
CA GLN A 477 -18.95 23.19 -9.60
C GLN A 477 -20.19 22.37 -9.21
N PHE A 478 -20.41 21.22 -9.87
CA PHE A 478 -21.54 20.35 -9.57
C PHE A 478 -21.43 19.78 -8.16
N GLU A 479 -20.26 19.25 -7.80
CA GLU A 479 -19.97 18.69 -6.48
C GLU A 479 -20.10 19.75 -5.39
N LEU A 480 -19.60 20.98 -5.61
CA LEU A 480 -19.79 22.08 -4.68
C LEU A 480 -21.26 22.42 -4.47
N GLY A 481 -22.06 22.45 -5.55
CA GLY A 481 -23.49 22.69 -5.46
C GLY A 481 -24.21 21.60 -4.67
N LEU A 482 -23.85 20.34 -4.92
CA LEU A 482 -24.40 19.18 -4.23
C LEU A 482 -24.04 19.15 -2.74
N LEU A 483 -22.79 19.50 -2.41
CA LEU A 483 -22.33 19.64 -1.02
C LEU A 483 -23.12 20.70 -0.27
N LEU A 484 -23.27 21.90 -0.85
CA LEU A 484 -24.06 22.97 -0.24
C LEU A 484 -25.54 22.61 -0.11
N ALA A 485 -26.08 21.80 -1.02
CA ALA A 485 -27.48 21.42 -1.00
C ALA A 485 -27.79 20.32 0.02
N GLN A 486 -26.90 19.32 0.17
CA GLN A 486 -27.25 18.08 0.87
C GLN A 486 -26.41 17.77 2.11
N ALA A 487 -25.17 18.26 2.19
CA ALA A 487 -24.33 18.00 3.34
C ALA A 487 -24.57 19.05 4.44
N PRO A 488 -24.59 18.67 5.73
CA PRO A 488 -24.58 19.65 6.81
C PRO A 488 -23.32 20.51 6.73
N LEU A 489 -23.46 21.84 6.66
CA LEU A 489 -22.29 22.75 6.51
C LEU A 489 -21.16 22.50 7.53
N PRO A 490 -21.41 22.18 8.82
CA PRO A 490 -20.34 21.91 9.79
C PRO A 490 -19.51 20.66 9.49
N SER A 491 -20.03 19.72 8.68
CA SER A 491 -19.32 18.51 8.25
C SER A 491 -18.34 18.76 7.10
N ILE A 492 -18.46 19.91 6.42
CA ILE A 492 -17.70 20.23 5.21
C ILE A 492 -16.44 21.03 5.56
N VAL A 493 -15.30 20.56 5.08
CA VAL A 493 -14.01 21.27 5.13
C VAL A 493 -13.46 21.42 3.71
N LEU A 494 -13.29 22.67 3.29
CA LEU A 494 -12.70 23.01 2.00
C LEU A 494 -11.20 23.29 2.17
N LEU A 495 -10.35 22.49 1.53
CA LEU A 495 -8.90 22.64 1.57
C LEU A 495 -8.43 23.56 0.44
N VAL A 496 -7.81 24.69 0.81
CA VAL A 496 -7.28 25.70 -0.12
C VAL A 496 -5.81 25.99 0.16
N ASP A 497 -5.11 26.63 -0.78
CA ASP A 497 -3.71 27.05 -0.64
C ASP A 497 -3.45 28.31 -1.47
N GLY A 498 -2.20 28.80 -1.49
CA GLY A 498 -1.82 29.98 -2.27
C GLY A 498 -2.00 29.85 -3.80
N SER A 499 -2.23 28.64 -4.32
CA SER A 499 -2.56 28.43 -5.74
C SER A 499 -4.05 28.54 -6.06
N THR A 500 -4.88 28.69 -5.03
CA THR A 500 -6.34 28.75 -5.14
C THR A 500 -6.79 30.18 -5.42
N LYS A 501 -7.57 30.39 -6.49
CA LYS A 501 -8.19 31.70 -6.77
C LYS A 501 -9.39 31.91 -5.83
N LEU A 502 -9.12 32.40 -4.62
CA LEU A 502 -10.09 32.48 -3.54
C LEU A 502 -11.32 33.32 -3.90
N ASP A 503 -11.14 34.45 -4.58
CA ASP A 503 -12.25 35.32 -5.00
C ASP A 503 -13.20 34.62 -5.98
N LEU A 504 -12.66 33.80 -6.89
CA LEU A 504 -13.50 33.02 -7.80
C LEU A 504 -14.28 31.94 -7.04
N LEU A 505 -13.64 31.30 -6.07
CA LEU A 505 -14.27 30.27 -5.24
C LEU A 505 -15.40 30.84 -4.39
N THR A 506 -15.16 31.94 -3.66
CA THR A 506 -16.17 32.57 -2.80
C THR A 506 -17.35 33.09 -3.63
N ASN A 507 -17.10 33.70 -4.79
CA ASN A 507 -18.14 34.12 -5.72
C ASN A 507 -18.96 32.93 -6.26
N LEU A 508 -18.31 31.82 -6.58
CA LEU A 508 -18.99 30.60 -7.01
C LEU A 508 -19.86 30.02 -5.88
N LEU A 509 -19.32 29.91 -4.67
CA LEU A 509 -20.07 29.42 -3.51
C LEU A 509 -21.28 30.31 -3.19
N ALA A 510 -21.12 31.63 -3.22
CA ALA A 510 -22.22 32.57 -3.04
C ALA A 510 -23.27 32.51 -4.16
N LYS A 511 -22.85 32.20 -5.39
CA LYS A 511 -23.77 31.94 -6.52
C LYS A 511 -24.55 30.64 -6.29
N LEU A 512 -23.88 29.55 -5.95
CA LEU A 512 -24.51 28.25 -5.68
C LEU A 512 -25.44 28.31 -4.48
N TRP A 513 -25.06 29.04 -3.42
CA TRP A 513 -25.89 29.28 -2.24
C TRP A 513 -27.24 29.93 -2.61
N ARG A 514 -27.21 30.95 -3.48
CA ARG A 514 -28.45 31.60 -3.96
C ARG A 514 -29.33 30.68 -4.81
N GLN A 515 -28.77 29.61 -5.36
CA GLN A 515 -29.42 28.65 -6.23
C GLN A 515 -29.78 27.35 -5.49
N LEU A 516 -29.73 27.32 -4.16
CA LEU A 516 -30.03 26.13 -3.40
C LEU A 516 -31.44 25.59 -3.68
N PRO A 517 -31.60 24.27 -3.88
CA PRO A 517 -32.90 23.62 -4.01
C PRO A 517 -33.83 23.93 -2.82
N LEU A 518 -35.15 23.98 -3.05
CA LEU A 518 -36.14 24.32 -2.01
C LEU A 518 -36.16 23.32 -0.84
N ASP A 519 -35.79 22.08 -1.11
CA ASP A 519 -35.70 20.95 -0.17
C ASP A 519 -34.39 20.93 0.63
N SER A 520 -33.45 21.85 0.37
CA SER A 520 -32.18 21.88 1.11
C SER A 520 -32.36 22.36 2.55
N ALA A 521 -31.98 21.52 3.53
CA ALA A 521 -32.01 21.84 4.96
C ALA A 521 -31.16 23.07 5.32
N ASN A 522 -30.08 23.31 4.56
CA ASN A 522 -29.17 24.42 4.80
C ASN A 522 -29.81 25.80 4.59
N ARG A 523 -30.96 25.89 3.88
CA ARG A 523 -31.68 27.16 3.67
C ARG A 523 -32.25 27.75 4.95
N GLN A 524 -32.49 26.93 5.96
CA GLN A 524 -33.09 27.33 7.23
C GLN A 524 -32.05 27.75 8.28
N LEU A 525 -30.75 27.69 7.94
CA LEU A 525 -29.69 28.07 8.87
C LEU A 525 -29.67 29.59 9.06
N GLU A 526 -29.67 30.02 10.32
CA GLU A 526 -29.58 31.45 10.69
C GLU A 526 -28.18 32.02 10.41
N GLN A 527 -27.14 31.21 10.65
CA GLN A 527 -25.73 31.57 10.43
C GLN A 527 -25.02 30.50 9.59
N PRO A 528 -25.31 30.41 8.28
CA PRO A 528 -24.70 29.42 7.41
C PRO A 528 -23.21 29.74 7.26
N CYS A 529 -22.35 28.86 7.76
CA CYS A 529 -20.91 29.04 7.73
C CYS A 529 -20.22 27.82 7.15
N ILE A 530 -19.35 28.03 6.16
CA ILE A 530 -18.51 26.98 5.57
C ILE A 530 -17.05 27.20 5.96
N ARG A 531 -16.34 26.11 6.29
CA ARG A 531 -14.96 26.16 6.75
C ARG A 531 -13.99 26.02 5.58
N LEU A 532 -13.09 26.99 5.44
CA LEU A 532 -11.96 26.95 4.52
C LEU A 532 -10.68 26.78 5.34
N PHE A 533 -9.95 25.69 5.09
CA PHE A 533 -8.66 25.44 5.71
C PHE A 533 -7.55 25.84 4.74
N HIS A 534 -6.79 26.88 5.10
CA HIS A 534 -5.67 27.33 4.27
C HIS A 534 -4.40 26.53 4.60
N ALA A 535 -4.01 25.66 3.67
CA ALA A 535 -2.80 24.88 3.77
C ALA A 535 -1.54 25.75 3.59
N PRO A 536 -0.49 25.53 4.40
CA PRO A 536 0.83 26.10 4.11
C PRO A 536 1.38 25.52 2.80
N ASN A 537 2.29 26.27 2.14
CA ASN A 537 2.87 25.93 0.83
C ASN A 537 3.44 24.50 0.75
N ALA A 538 3.90 23.96 1.87
CA ALA A 538 4.13 22.54 2.05
C ALA A 538 3.37 22.06 3.29
N LEU A 539 2.43 21.14 3.07
CA LEU A 539 1.63 20.49 4.11
C LEU A 539 2.51 19.48 4.86
N TYR A 540 3.47 19.98 5.66
CA TYR A 540 4.41 19.13 6.40
C TYR A 540 3.70 18.29 7.46
N SER A 541 2.59 18.78 8.02
CA SER A 541 1.74 18.07 8.98
C SER A 541 0.27 18.24 8.64
N VAL A 542 -0.45 17.12 8.55
CA VAL A 542 -1.92 17.05 8.41
C VAL A 542 -2.64 17.15 9.74
N THR A 543 -1.92 17.21 10.88
CA THR A 543 -2.53 17.21 12.21
C THR A 543 -3.60 18.31 12.40
N PRO A 544 -3.38 19.57 11.99
CA PRO A 544 -4.41 20.61 12.11
C PRO A 544 -5.66 20.30 11.28
N LEU A 545 -5.47 19.77 10.06
CA LEU A 545 -6.56 19.35 9.19
C LEU A 545 -7.34 18.18 9.81
N LEU A 546 -6.65 17.20 10.41
CA LEU A 546 -7.29 16.06 11.07
C LEU A 546 -8.11 16.46 12.30
N ASN A 547 -7.63 17.42 13.09
CA ASN A 547 -8.41 17.95 14.22
C ASN A 547 -9.72 18.59 13.74
N LEU A 548 -9.67 19.37 12.64
CA LEU A 548 -10.86 19.97 12.04
C LEU A 548 -11.83 18.92 11.49
N LEU A 549 -11.32 17.89 10.81
CA LEU A 549 -12.16 16.79 10.31
C LEU A 549 -12.77 15.96 11.43
N THR A 550 -12.04 15.74 12.51
CA THR A 550 -12.55 15.04 13.69
C THR A 550 -13.69 15.86 14.31
N ALA A 551 -13.50 17.17 14.48
CA ALA A 551 -14.57 18.07 14.94
C ALA A 551 -15.77 18.14 13.99
N ALA A 552 -15.54 17.98 12.68
CA ALA A 552 -16.59 17.92 11.68
C ALA A 552 -17.43 16.65 11.82
N SER A 553 -16.79 15.51 12.07
CA SER A 553 -17.45 14.20 12.23
C SER A 553 -18.26 14.02 13.51
N THR A 554 -17.99 14.80 14.56
CA THR A 554 -18.70 14.71 15.84
C THR A 554 -20.01 15.49 15.86
N ASN A 555 -20.31 16.28 14.82
CA ASN A 555 -21.57 17.02 14.77
C ASN A 555 -22.71 16.05 14.39
N PRO A 556 -23.83 16.05 15.13
CA PRO A 556 -24.96 15.19 14.79
C PRO A 556 -25.47 15.54 13.38
N LYS A 557 -25.77 14.52 12.58
CA LYS A 557 -26.55 14.71 11.35
C LYS A 557 -27.94 15.21 11.76
N PRO A 558 -28.45 16.29 11.15
CA PRO A 558 -29.77 16.83 11.47
C PRO A 558 -30.90 15.83 11.21
#